data_AF-C0NAA2-F1
#
_entry.id   AF-C0NAA2-F1
#
_cell.length_a   1.000
_cell.length_b   1.000
_cell.length_c   1.000
_cell.angle_alpha   90.00
_cell.angle_beta   90.00
_cell.angle_gamma   90.00
#
_symmetry.space_group_name_H-M   'P 1'
#
loop_
_entity.id
_entity.type
_entity.pdbx_description
1 polymer ?
#
loop_
_entity_poly.entity_id
_entity_poly.type
_entity_poly.pdbx_seq_one_letter_code
_entity_poly.pdbx_strand_id
1 'polypeptide(L)'
;MERISEAELQSILQEAKNDLTKLLTDATTNTTQIGIARERVEIMNEQWTTARPQVVGTYGGMAASLQAKMKKMSMWYENATNAAAEKVAYETTSYDRLSSHKRKDAEHYAFANAWARSKYEFFVWYKNEYTGVTSIWESNPLIPRLTAAIRDEFQAWFQKQVVTQKLLDQSSESAMHDFLSERPDVVVLLNLIPRLPTTKTQTQGTIDRPTAVTAIEITLSLVPFLGNAIALYEVWTGRDLFGYDLSPVEQAILAASILLPIAGRMVKGGRALYTESRLVKLYGKDATSWGKVMNASARASEKQAVIRSIEAGEEALATLGRVEGKIAQEAAAAVKAVVTSPVAIPNVVAPETKVLWQTLSKRYPILDKLDEIAVDRILRKGPNVDHIKGQLLEELAGSHIIPMLRERHAGFALGVKVPKGKTLEFVPGYSIMDASGRQITDGMLGYTDKQVFNILAIFEAKAGRKGARELTVTTTRVAKMSQDSLLEIKAAAKDFWLNARTIARNNKQPFSKTVADFEKQLLKTKDSGQLQRDLERLSRNAGKSLTKIYIGEVNTAVRISPTNTKFFGILPQGIRISLVEAEAKAAGFKFEALAVPMHKTDLAAVAKELVPHATQMVSKAP
;
A
#
# COMPACT_ATOMS: atom_id res chain seq x y z
N MET A 1 -7.67 -53.48 15.33
CA MET A 1 -7.23 -52.92 14.05
C MET A 1 -8.19 -51.81 13.69
N GLU A 2 -7.67 -50.61 13.50
CA GLU A 2 -8.45 -49.41 13.21
C GLU A 2 -8.42 -49.10 11.73
N ARG A 3 -9.52 -48.63 11.15
CA ARG A 3 -9.55 -48.18 9.74
C ARG A 3 -9.54 -46.67 9.67
N ILE A 4 -8.72 -46.12 8.78
CA ILE A 4 -8.73 -44.71 8.38
C ILE A 4 -9.56 -44.62 7.10
N SER A 5 -10.70 -43.94 7.20
CA SER A 5 -11.64 -43.73 6.11
C SER A 5 -11.32 -42.47 5.29
N GLU A 6 -11.88 -42.38 4.09
CA GLU A 6 -11.80 -41.16 3.26
C GLU A 6 -12.43 -39.96 3.98
N ALA A 7 -13.55 -40.16 4.69
CA ALA A 7 -14.21 -39.12 5.46
C ALA A 7 -13.33 -38.56 6.59
N GLU A 8 -12.54 -39.40 7.25
CA GLU A 8 -11.58 -38.96 8.27
C GLU A 8 -10.46 -38.13 7.66
N LEU A 9 -9.92 -38.52 6.50
CA LEU A 9 -8.92 -37.71 5.80
C LEU A 9 -9.51 -36.35 5.35
N GLN A 10 -10.73 -36.34 4.82
CA GLN A 10 -11.42 -35.09 4.49
C GLN A 10 -11.59 -34.19 5.72
N SER A 11 -11.83 -34.77 6.90
CA SER A 11 -11.89 -34.03 8.17
C SER A 11 -10.55 -33.35 8.51
N ILE A 12 -9.41 -33.97 8.22
CA ILE A 12 -8.07 -33.36 8.43
C ILE A 12 -7.87 -32.16 7.49
N LEU A 13 -8.31 -32.25 6.23
CA LEU A 13 -8.29 -31.09 5.33
C LEU A 13 -9.18 -29.96 5.87
N GLN A 14 -10.33 -30.30 6.45
CA GLN A 14 -11.21 -29.31 7.06
C GLN A 14 -10.60 -28.71 8.33
N GLU A 15 -9.88 -29.51 9.13
CA GLU A 15 -9.11 -29.05 10.29
C GLU A 15 -8.03 -28.05 9.87
N ALA A 16 -7.24 -28.36 8.83
CA ALA A 16 -6.24 -27.42 8.31
C ALA A 16 -6.86 -26.10 7.83
N LYS A 17 -8.05 -26.15 7.20
CA LYS A 17 -8.82 -24.94 6.82
C LYS A 17 -9.26 -24.15 8.04
N ASN A 18 -9.77 -24.82 9.08
CA ASN A 18 -10.19 -24.20 10.32
C ASN A 18 -9.00 -23.55 11.06
N ASP A 19 -7.83 -24.19 11.04
CA ASP A 19 -6.60 -23.65 11.61
C ASP A 19 -6.17 -22.37 10.90
N LEU A 20 -6.19 -22.35 9.56
CA LEU A 20 -5.90 -21.13 8.80
C LEU A 20 -6.88 -20.00 9.17
N THR A 21 -8.18 -20.29 9.21
CA THR A 21 -9.19 -19.31 9.65
C THR A 21 -8.90 -18.82 11.06
N LYS A 22 -8.51 -19.71 11.98
CA LYS A 22 -8.14 -19.33 13.35
C LYS A 22 -6.95 -18.36 13.37
N LEU A 23 -5.91 -18.63 12.59
CA LEU A 23 -4.72 -17.78 12.51
C LEU A 23 -5.02 -16.40 11.88
N LEU A 24 -5.82 -16.35 10.82
CA LEU A 24 -6.28 -15.08 10.22
C LEU A 24 -7.14 -14.24 11.17
N THR A 25 -7.72 -14.86 12.20
CA THR A 25 -8.72 -14.25 13.07
C THR A 25 -8.24 -14.05 14.50
N ASP A 26 -7.06 -14.57 14.81
CA ASP A 26 -6.28 -14.29 16.01
C ASP A 26 -5.67 -12.88 15.99
N ALA A 27 -5.35 -12.33 14.81
CA ALA A 27 -4.80 -10.98 14.60
C ALA A 27 -3.45 -10.66 15.28
N THR A 28 -2.89 -11.60 16.05
CA THR A 28 -1.55 -11.49 16.66
C THR A 28 -0.54 -12.47 16.05
N THR A 29 -1.05 -13.47 15.32
CA THR A 29 -0.24 -14.42 14.55
C THR A 29 0.62 -13.69 13.53
N ASN A 30 1.90 -14.06 13.44
CA ASN A 30 2.82 -13.44 12.49
C ASN A 30 2.53 -13.87 11.04
N THR A 31 2.96 -13.04 10.09
CA THR A 31 2.68 -13.23 8.65
C THR A 31 3.23 -14.55 8.12
N THR A 32 4.39 -14.99 8.62
CA THR A 32 5.04 -16.26 8.21
C THR A 32 4.18 -17.47 8.56
N GLN A 33 3.65 -17.54 9.79
CA GLN A 33 2.79 -18.63 10.25
C GLN A 33 1.48 -18.69 9.46
N ILE A 34 0.88 -17.54 9.17
CA ILE A 34 -0.32 -17.48 8.31
C ILE A 34 0.03 -17.99 6.90
N GLY A 35 1.18 -17.58 6.35
CA GLY A 35 1.67 -18.05 5.05
C GLY A 35 1.84 -19.57 4.99
N ILE A 36 2.50 -20.16 5.98
CA ILE A 36 2.71 -21.62 6.07
C ILE A 36 1.37 -22.35 6.19
N ALA A 37 0.48 -21.89 7.09
CA ALA A 37 -0.82 -22.52 7.27
C ALA A 37 -1.67 -22.46 5.99
N ARG A 38 -1.58 -21.36 5.24
CA ARG A 38 -2.27 -21.25 3.95
C ARG A 38 -1.71 -22.20 2.92
N GLU A 39 -0.40 -22.18 2.72
CA GLU A 39 0.25 -23.04 1.73
C GLU A 39 0.02 -24.53 2.04
N ARG A 40 -0.04 -24.90 3.32
CA ARG A 40 -0.48 -26.25 3.73
C ARG A 40 -1.89 -26.55 3.23
N VAL A 41 -2.85 -25.65 3.46
CA VAL A 41 -4.23 -25.83 3.00
C VAL A 41 -4.28 -25.93 1.48
N GLU A 42 -3.53 -25.10 0.75
CA GLU A 42 -3.47 -25.13 -0.71
C GLU A 42 -2.91 -26.46 -1.22
N ILE A 43 -1.78 -26.92 -0.67
CA ILE A 43 -1.16 -28.21 -1.00
C ILE A 43 -2.12 -29.37 -0.72
N MET A 44 -2.70 -29.42 0.48
CA MET A 44 -3.62 -30.50 0.84
C MET A 44 -4.88 -30.47 -0.02
N ASN A 45 -5.41 -29.29 -0.34
CA ASN A 45 -6.59 -29.15 -1.18
C ASN A 45 -6.29 -29.58 -2.63
N GLU A 46 -5.12 -29.21 -3.18
CA GLU A 46 -4.67 -29.65 -4.50
C GLU A 46 -4.47 -31.18 -4.55
N GLN A 47 -3.80 -31.76 -3.56
CA GLN A 47 -3.64 -33.21 -3.45
C GLN A 47 -4.99 -33.93 -3.35
N TRP A 48 -5.94 -33.36 -2.59
CA TRP A 48 -7.28 -33.92 -2.45
C TRP A 48 -8.13 -33.85 -3.72
N THR A 49 -7.92 -32.81 -4.55
CA THR A 49 -8.67 -32.63 -5.80
C THR A 49 -8.06 -33.39 -6.98
N THR A 50 -6.73 -33.43 -7.08
CA THR A 50 -6.02 -33.99 -8.24
C THR A 50 -5.52 -35.43 -8.02
N ALA A 51 -5.24 -35.79 -6.77
CA ALA A 51 -4.50 -37.00 -6.40
C ALA A 51 -5.20 -37.80 -5.28
N ARG A 52 -6.54 -37.68 -5.16
CA ARG A 52 -7.29 -38.28 -4.04
C ARG A 52 -7.02 -39.76 -3.79
N PRO A 53 -7.02 -40.65 -4.83
CA PRO A 53 -6.75 -42.07 -4.59
C PRO A 53 -5.37 -42.33 -3.99
N GLN A 54 -4.37 -41.50 -4.33
CA GLN A 54 -3.02 -41.61 -3.80
C GLN A 54 -2.96 -41.15 -2.34
N VAL A 55 -3.68 -40.09 -1.98
CA VAL A 55 -3.82 -39.65 -0.58
C VAL A 55 -4.49 -40.74 0.25
N VAL A 56 -5.60 -41.30 -0.23
CA VAL A 56 -6.32 -42.39 0.46
C VAL A 56 -5.47 -43.66 0.55
N GLY A 57 -4.74 -44.03 -0.50
CA GLY A 57 -3.84 -45.18 -0.48
C GLY A 57 -2.66 -45.01 0.48
N THR A 58 -2.09 -43.82 0.54
CA THR A 58 -0.90 -43.53 1.36
C THR A 58 -1.24 -43.37 2.84
N TYR A 59 -2.26 -42.57 3.15
CA TYR A 59 -2.60 -42.18 4.53
C TYR A 59 -3.83 -42.91 5.08
N GLY A 60 -4.65 -43.51 4.24
CA GLY A 60 -5.82 -44.31 4.63
C GLY A 60 -5.50 -45.76 4.96
N GLY A 61 -6.55 -46.59 5.04
CA GLY A 61 -6.43 -48.04 5.22
C GLY A 61 -6.35 -48.48 6.68
N MET A 62 -5.79 -49.67 6.92
CA MET A 62 -5.74 -50.27 8.26
C MET A 62 -4.53 -49.77 9.05
N ALA A 63 -4.73 -49.56 10.35
CA ALA A 63 -3.71 -49.29 11.35
C ALA A 63 -3.80 -50.30 12.50
N ALA A 64 -2.66 -50.67 13.07
CA ALA A 64 -2.59 -51.69 14.14
C ALA A 64 -3.36 -51.26 15.40
N SER A 65 -3.35 -49.97 15.72
CA SER A 65 -3.95 -49.37 16.92
C SER A 65 -4.50 -47.96 16.65
N LEU A 66 -5.27 -47.42 17.60
CA LEU A 66 -5.75 -46.03 17.55
C LEU A 66 -4.59 -45.02 17.48
N GLN A 67 -3.52 -45.24 18.24
CA GLN A 67 -2.33 -44.38 18.19
C GLN A 67 -1.64 -44.42 16.82
N ALA A 68 -1.52 -45.60 16.21
CA ALA A 68 -0.98 -45.72 14.86
C ALA A 68 -1.90 -45.06 13.82
N LYS A 69 -3.22 -45.15 13.99
CA LYS A 69 -4.21 -44.44 13.17
C LYS A 69 -4.03 -42.93 13.26
N MET A 70 -3.98 -42.38 14.47
CA MET A 70 -3.78 -40.94 14.70
C MET A 70 -2.46 -40.46 14.10
N LYS A 71 -1.37 -41.19 14.31
CA LYS A 71 -0.05 -40.88 13.73
C LYS A 71 -0.09 -40.89 12.20
N LYS A 72 -0.71 -41.89 11.58
CA LYS A 72 -0.77 -41.99 10.12
C LYS A 72 -1.62 -40.88 9.50
N MET A 73 -2.71 -40.50 10.17
CA MET A 73 -3.51 -39.33 9.82
C MET A 73 -2.69 -38.02 9.94
N SER A 74 -1.98 -37.82 11.04
CA SER A 74 -1.17 -36.61 11.25
C SER A 74 -0.03 -36.48 10.24
N MET A 75 0.52 -37.60 9.75
CA MET A 75 1.58 -37.57 8.72
C MET A 75 1.19 -36.81 7.46
N TRP A 76 -0.06 -36.85 7.00
CA TRP A 76 -0.47 -36.06 5.83
C TRP A 76 -0.39 -34.56 6.10
N TYR A 77 -0.94 -34.16 7.24
CA TYR A 77 -0.91 -32.77 7.71
C TYR A 77 0.54 -32.28 7.94
N GLU A 78 1.37 -33.11 8.57
CA GLU A 78 2.79 -32.82 8.83
C GLU A 78 3.58 -32.71 7.52
N ASN A 79 3.41 -33.64 6.58
CA ASN A 79 4.07 -33.59 5.27
C ASN A 79 3.68 -32.33 4.48
N ALA A 80 2.39 -31.96 4.50
CA ALA A 80 1.95 -30.72 3.88
C ALA A 80 2.46 -29.47 4.60
N THR A 81 2.57 -29.52 5.93
CA THR A 81 3.18 -28.44 6.74
C THR A 81 4.66 -28.27 6.40
N ASN A 82 5.41 -29.36 6.28
CA ASN A 82 6.82 -29.34 5.92
C ASN A 82 7.01 -28.80 4.49
N ALA A 83 6.22 -29.27 3.53
CA ALA A 83 6.25 -28.75 2.16
C ALA A 83 5.87 -27.26 2.08
N ALA A 84 4.91 -26.81 2.89
CA ALA A 84 4.54 -25.40 3.01
C ALA A 84 5.68 -24.56 3.62
N ALA A 85 6.33 -25.05 4.67
CA ALA A 85 7.47 -24.39 5.30
C ALA A 85 8.66 -24.26 4.33
N GLU A 86 8.94 -25.31 3.54
CA GLU A 86 9.95 -25.27 2.47
C GLU A 86 9.64 -24.21 1.41
N LYS A 87 8.36 -23.99 1.09
CA LYS A 87 7.93 -22.99 0.09
C LYS A 87 7.92 -21.56 0.64
N VAL A 88 7.49 -21.38 1.88
CA VAL A 88 7.26 -20.05 2.47
C VAL A 88 8.50 -19.53 3.19
N ALA A 89 9.16 -20.36 3.98
CA ALA A 89 10.21 -19.97 4.92
C ALA A 89 11.39 -20.95 4.86
N TYR A 90 11.85 -21.26 3.64
CA TYR A 90 12.93 -22.21 3.33
C TYR A 90 14.14 -22.05 4.27
N GLU A 91 14.56 -20.82 4.51
CA GLU A 91 15.70 -20.48 5.35
C GLU A 91 15.56 -20.90 6.81
N THR A 92 14.33 -21.11 7.31
CA THR A 92 14.09 -21.47 8.73
C THR A 92 13.95 -22.97 8.96
N THR A 93 13.89 -23.76 7.90
CA THR A 93 13.64 -25.22 7.96
C THR A 93 14.82 -26.02 8.51
N SER A 94 16.03 -25.45 8.53
CA SER A 94 17.19 -26.04 9.19
C SER A 94 18.20 -24.97 9.60
N TYR A 95 19.09 -25.32 10.54
CA TYR A 95 20.15 -24.43 10.99
C TYR A 95 21.12 -24.05 9.85
N ASP A 96 21.45 -24.99 8.97
CA ASP A 96 22.40 -24.77 7.87
C ASP A 96 21.83 -23.83 6.80
N ARG A 97 20.53 -23.93 6.51
CA ARG A 97 19.84 -23.01 5.60
C ARG A 97 19.75 -21.61 6.19
N LEU A 98 19.46 -21.49 7.49
CA LEU A 98 19.42 -20.20 8.17
C LEU A 98 20.79 -19.52 8.15
N SER A 99 21.83 -20.29 8.47
CA SER A 99 23.21 -19.83 8.45
C SER A 99 23.66 -19.44 7.03
N SER A 100 23.27 -20.21 6.03
CA SER A 100 23.55 -19.91 4.62
C SER A 100 22.85 -18.64 4.15
N HIS A 101 21.59 -18.43 4.54
CA HIS A 101 20.85 -17.20 4.26
C HIS A 101 21.53 -15.98 4.91
N LYS A 102 21.90 -16.06 6.20
CA LYS A 102 22.63 -14.98 6.89
C LYS A 102 23.99 -14.67 6.26
N ARG A 103 24.73 -15.70 5.87
CA ARG A 103 26.00 -15.55 5.15
C ARG A 103 25.81 -14.86 3.80
N LYS A 104 24.80 -15.28 3.04
CA LYS A 104 24.46 -14.70 1.74
C LYS A 104 24.01 -13.24 1.87
N ASP A 105 23.26 -12.93 2.91
CA ASP A 105 22.89 -11.55 3.26
C ASP A 105 24.11 -10.64 3.46
N ALA A 106 25.07 -11.12 4.27
CA ALA A 106 26.33 -10.40 4.51
C ALA A 106 27.18 -10.28 3.24
N GLU A 107 27.20 -11.32 2.39
CA GLU A 107 27.89 -11.32 1.08
C GLU A 107 27.31 -10.26 0.15
N HIS A 108 25.97 -10.21 -0.01
CA HIS A 108 25.27 -9.23 -0.82
C HIS A 108 25.53 -7.80 -0.33
N TYR A 109 25.47 -7.59 0.98
CA TYR A 109 25.78 -6.29 1.56
C TYR A 109 27.23 -5.87 1.29
N ALA A 110 28.19 -6.78 1.48
CA ALA A 110 29.60 -6.51 1.22
C ALA A 110 29.87 -6.21 -0.26
N PHE A 111 29.26 -6.96 -1.17
CA PHE A 111 29.34 -6.74 -2.62
C PHE A 111 28.78 -5.36 -3.00
N ALA A 112 27.55 -5.04 -2.57
CA ALA A 112 26.91 -3.77 -2.88
C ALA A 112 27.66 -2.58 -2.27
N ASN A 113 28.27 -2.76 -1.09
CA ASN A 113 29.12 -1.76 -0.48
C ASN A 113 30.42 -1.57 -1.28
N ALA A 114 31.13 -2.64 -1.66
CA ALA A 114 32.34 -2.55 -2.49
C ALA A 114 32.05 -1.90 -3.86
N TRP A 115 30.93 -2.27 -4.48
CA TRP A 115 30.44 -1.63 -5.69
C TRP A 115 30.17 -0.14 -5.48
N ALA A 116 29.49 0.25 -4.41
CA ALA A 116 29.22 1.65 -4.09
C ALA A 116 30.54 2.43 -3.90
N ARG A 117 31.55 1.82 -3.27
CA ARG A 117 32.89 2.40 -3.12
C ARG A 117 33.59 2.67 -4.43
N SER A 118 33.54 1.71 -5.35
CA SER A 118 34.14 1.84 -6.68
C SER A 118 33.60 3.03 -7.50
N LYS A 119 32.44 3.60 -7.11
CA LYS A 119 31.82 4.73 -7.82
C LYS A 119 32.21 6.10 -7.28
N TYR A 120 32.69 6.23 -6.04
CA TYR A 120 33.03 7.54 -5.45
C TYR A 120 34.54 7.80 -5.33
N GLU A 121 35.40 6.81 -5.48
CA GLU A 121 36.87 6.94 -5.36
C GLU A 121 37.52 7.67 -6.56
N PHE A 122 36.99 8.84 -6.92
CA PHE A 122 37.59 9.76 -7.89
C PHE A 122 38.10 11.00 -7.16
N PHE A 123 39.43 11.11 -7.05
CA PHE A 123 40.14 12.26 -6.50
C PHE A 123 41.34 12.57 -7.39
N VAL A 124 41.31 13.74 -8.03
CA VAL A 124 42.46 14.26 -8.78
C VAL A 124 42.79 15.62 -8.21
N TRP A 125 44.04 15.83 -7.83
CA TRP A 125 44.55 17.14 -7.44
C TRP A 125 45.71 17.52 -8.34
N TYR A 126 45.76 18.78 -8.74
CA TYR A 126 46.82 19.33 -9.59
C TYR A 126 47.24 20.68 -9.01
N LYS A 127 48.53 20.85 -8.74
CA LYS A 127 49.09 22.13 -8.33
C LYS A 127 49.85 22.72 -9.51
N ASN A 128 49.37 23.86 -10.01
CA ASN A 128 50.08 24.60 -11.04
C ASN A 128 51.31 25.27 -10.41
N GLU A 129 52.51 24.81 -10.77
CA GLU A 129 53.77 25.30 -10.18
C GLU A 129 54.04 26.78 -10.49
N TYR A 130 53.52 27.29 -11.61
CA TYR A 130 53.73 28.67 -12.05
C TYR A 130 52.80 29.68 -11.35
N THR A 131 51.58 29.25 -11.00
CA THR A 131 50.58 30.13 -10.37
C THR A 131 50.37 29.85 -8.89
N GLY A 132 50.90 28.73 -8.37
CA GLY A 132 50.64 28.23 -7.02
C GLY A 132 49.22 27.70 -6.79
N VAL A 133 48.35 27.76 -7.80
CA VAL A 133 46.93 27.39 -7.67
C VAL A 133 46.77 25.87 -7.68
N THR A 134 46.13 25.35 -6.63
CA THR A 134 45.74 23.93 -6.54
C THR A 134 44.30 23.78 -7.01
N SER A 135 44.07 22.95 -8.02
CA SER A 135 42.74 22.55 -8.47
C SER A 135 42.45 21.13 -7.97
N ILE A 136 41.31 20.97 -7.31
CA ILE A 136 40.83 19.68 -6.81
C ILE A 136 39.57 19.32 -7.59
N TRP A 137 39.55 18.12 -8.17
CA TRP A 137 38.36 17.51 -8.76
C TRP A 137 37.94 16.34 -7.89
N GLU A 138 36.76 16.47 -7.30
CA GLU A 138 36.14 15.45 -6.47
C GLU A 138 34.90 14.87 -7.15
N SER A 139 34.60 13.62 -6.78
CA SER A 139 33.29 13.02 -7.09
C SER A 139 32.16 13.93 -6.60
N ASN A 140 31.05 13.99 -7.35
CA ASN A 140 29.89 14.78 -6.94
C ASN A 140 29.38 14.30 -5.56
N PRO A 141 29.08 15.20 -4.59
CA PRO A 141 28.65 14.82 -3.25
C PRO A 141 27.31 14.06 -3.21
N LEU A 142 26.55 14.05 -4.31
CA LEU A 142 25.37 13.20 -4.48
C LEU A 142 25.73 11.73 -4.77
N ILE A 143 26.90 11.43 -5.35
CA ILE A 143 27.29 10.05 -5.70
C ILE A 143 27.23 9.14 -4.47
N PRO A 144 27.89 9.44 -3.32
CA PRO A 144 27.81 8.58 -2.13
C PRO A 144 26.38 8.38 -1.63
N ARG A 145 25.52 9.40 -1.74
CA ARG A 145 24.11 9.31 -1.33
C ARG A 145 23.31 8.40 -2.25
N LEU A 146 23.52 8.51 -3.56
CA LEU A 146 22.84 7.67 -4.56
C LEU A 146 23.29 6.23 -4.46
N THR A 147 24.60 5.97 -4.38
CA THR A 147 25.13 4.62 -4.26
C THR A 147 24.68 3.97 -2.95
N ALA A 148 24.58 4.74 -1.85
CA ALA A 148 24.01 4.26 -0.60
C ALA A 148 22.53 3.91 -0.75
N ALA A 149 21.73 4.77 -1.41
CA ALA A 149 20.32 4.47 -1.67
C ALA A 149 20.15 3.19 -2.52
N ILE A 150 20.96 3.01 -3.57
CA ILE A 150 20.94 1.81 -4.41
C ILE A 150 21.33 0.57 -3.60
N ARG A 151 22.38 0.65 -2.78
CA ARG A 151 22.81 -0.42 -1.87
C ARG A 151 21.67 -0.80 -0.91
N ASP A 152 21.05 0.18 -0.29
CA ASP A 152 20.00 -0.04 0.71
C ASP A 152 18.73 -0.62 0.07
N GLU A 153 18.39 -0.20 -1.16
CA GLU A 153 17.31 -0.78 -1.95
C GLU A 153 17.61 -2.20 -2.41
N PHE A 154 18.85 -2.52 -2.78
CA PHE A 154 19.28 -3.89 -3.11
C PHE A 154 19.15 -4.80 -1.89
N GLN A 155 19.60 -4.31 -0.73
CA GLN A 155 19.48 -5.02 0.54
C GLN A 155 18.01 -5.27 0.89
N ALA A 156 17.17 -4.24 0.78
CA ALA A 156 15.72 -4.36 1.01
C ALA A 156 15.04 -5.29 0.01
N TRP A 157 15.49 -5.30 -1.25
CA TRP A 157 15.02 -6.23 -2.28
C TRP A 157 15.34 -7.67 -1.92
N PHE A 158 16.58 -7.98 -1.55
CA PHE A 158 17.00 -9.33 -1.16
C PHE A 158 16.17 -9.86 0.02
N GLN A 159 15.97 -9.03 1.04
CA GLN A 159 15.16 -9.39 2.21
C GLN A 159 13.69 -9.68 1.90
N LYS A 160 13.18 -9.16 0.77
CA LYS A 160 11.82 -9.41 0.29
C LYS A 160 11.70 -10.62 -0.63
N GLN A 161 12.81 -11.19 -1.10
CA GLN A 161 12.77 -12.36 -1.97
C GLN A 161 12.33 -13.61 -1.22
N VAL A 162 11.64 -14.50 -1.93
CA VAL A 162 11.35 -15.85 -1.44
C VAL A 162 12.66 -16.63 -1.43
N VAL A 163 13.11 -17.06 -0.25
CA VAL A 163 14.36 -17.79 -0.15
C VAL A 163 14.18 -19.17 -0.74
N THR A 164 15.10 -19.54 -1.62
CA THR A 164 15.17 -20.87 -2.24
C THR A 164 16.62 -21.28 -2.32
N GLN A 165 16.88 -22.57 -2.54
CA GLN A 165 18.25 -23.03 -2.77
C GLN A 165 18.92 -22.27 -3.93
N LYS A 166 18.17 -22.03 -5.02
CA LYS A 166 18.66 -21.23 -6.16
C LYS A 166 19.10 -19.83 -5.76
N LEU A 167 18.36 -19.14 -4.88
CA LEU A 167 18.73 -17.81 -4.38
C LEU A 167 19.99 -17.88 -3.50
N LEU A 168 20.12 -18.92 -2.67
CA LEU A 168 21.30 -19.11 -1.81
C LEU A 168 22.56 -19.49 -2.59
N ASP A 169 22.42 -20.13 -3.74
CA ASP A 169 23.52 -20.49 -4.62
C ASP A 169 23.85 -19.38 -5.63
N GLN A 170 22.98 -18.37 -5.77
CA GLN A 170 23.19 -17.24 -6.67
C GLN A 170 24.40 -16.39 -6.23
N SER A 171 25.21 -15.96 -7.20
CA SER A 171 26.29 -15.01 -6.94
C SER A 171 25.72 -13.61 -6.67
N SER A 172 26.44 -12.82 -5.87
CA SER A 172 26.01 -11.44 -5.57
C SER A 172 25.87 -10.57 -6.83
N GLU A 173 26.70 -10.79 -7.84
CA GLU A 173 26.61 -10.12 -9.14
C GLU A 173 25.33 -10.50 -9.90
N SER A 174 25.00 -11.79 -9.96
CA SER A 174 23.77 -12.25 -10.60
C SER A 174 22.52 -11.76 -9.86
N ALA A 175 22.56 -11.72 -8.53
CA ALA A 175 21.48 -11.16 -7.72
C ALA A 175 21.30 -9.65 -7.97
N MET A 176 22.41 -8.91 -8.07
CA MET A 176 22.38 -7.49 -8.45
C MET A 176 21.78 -7.29 -9.85
N HIS A 177 22.12 -8.15 -10.81
CA HIS A 177 21.52 -8.12 -12.14
C HIS A 177 20.01 -8.37 -12.09
N ASP A 178 19.55 -9.39 -11.36
CA ASP A 178 18.12 -9.68 -11.20
C ASP A 178 17.38 -8.52 -10.53
N PHE A 179 17.96 -7.96 -9.47
CA PHE A 179 17.45 -6.76 -8.81
C PHE A 179 17.30 -5.59 -9.79
N LEU A 180 18.35 -5.26 -10.54
CA LEU A 180 18.33 -4.18 -11.51
C LEU A 180 17.33 -4.45 -12.65
N SER A 181 17.20 -5.70 -13.08
CA SER A 181 16.19 -6.09 -14.08
C SER A 181 14.75 -5.94 -13.56
N GLU A 182 14.52 -6.21 -12.28
CA GLU A 182 13.21 -6.04 -11.62
C GLU A 182 12.93 -4.58 -11.23
N ARG A 183 13.99 -3.82 -10.99
CA ARG A 183 13.98 -2.44 -10.54
C ARG A 183 14.60 -1.55 -11.61
N PRO A 184 13.93 -1.37 -12.76
CA PRO A 184 14.39 -0.43 -13.79
C PRO A 184 14.58 0.96 -13.22
N ASP A 185 13.84 1.28 -12.15
CA ASP A 185 14.00 2.50 -11.37
C ASP A 185 15.34 2.70 -10.70
N VAL A 186 15.93 1.62 -10.22
CA VAL A 186 17.26 1.67 -9.63
C VAL A 186 18.34 1.70 -10.73
N VAL A 187 18.08 1.06 -11.88
CA VAL A 187 18.94 1.20 -13.07
C VAL A 187 19.05 2.66 -13.49
N VAL A 188 17.97 3.44 -13.38
CA VAL A 188 18.03 4.89 -13.61
C VAL A 188 19.01 5.59 -12.66
N LEU A 189 18.91 5.31 -11.36
CA LEU A 189 19.83 5.87 -10.37
C LEU A 189 21.28 5.44 -10.60
N LEU A 190 21.48 4.24 -11.12
CA LEU A 190 22.80 3.75 -11.50
C LEU A 190 23.33 4.52 -12.72
N ASN A 191 22.52 4.70 -13.75
CA ASN A 191 22.88 5.48 -14.94
C ASN A 191 23.07 6.97 -14.64
N LEU A 192 22.50 7.46 -13.53
CA LEU A 192 22.68 8.80 -12.97
C LEU A 192 24.12 9.09 -12.52
N ILE A 193 24.73 8.14 -11.82
CA ILE A 193 26.06 8.29 -11.21
C ILE A 193 27.14 8.81 -12.17
N PRO A 194 27.36 8.23 -13.37
CA PRO A 194 28.46 8.65 -14.24
C PRO A 194 28.28 9.99 -14.93
N ARG A 195 27.06 10.58 -14.97
CA ARG A 195 26.86 11.91 -15.58
C ARG A 195 26.65 13.03 -14.57
N LEU A 196 26.80 12.75 -13.27
CA LEU A 196 26.87 13.81 -12.27
C LEU A 196 28.15 14.63 -12.48
N PRO A 197 28.07 15.98 -12.53
CA PRO A 197 29.25 16.81 -12.75
C PRO A 197 30.22 16.63 -11.57
N THR A 198 31.50 16.39 -11.86
CA THR A 198 32.57 16.42 -10.85
C THR A 198 32.63 17.79 -10.20
N THR A 199 32.80 17.85 -8.88
CA THR A 199 32.92 19.12 -8.17
C THR A 199 34.34 19.63 -8.38
N LYS A 200 34.47 20.75 -9.08
CA LYS A 200 35.74 21.49 -9.22
C LYS A 200 35.76 22.57 -8.16
N THR A 201 36.46 22.35 -7.06
CA THR A 201 36.71 23.40 -6.07
C THR A 201 37.94 24.20 -6.52
N GLN A 202 37.68 25.38 -7.08
CA GLN A 202 38.62 26.50 -7.01
C GLN A 202 38.13 27.39 -5.88
N THR A 203 39.04 27.85 -5.02
CA THR A 203 38.67 28.60 -3.83
C THR A 203 37.82 29.84 -4.20
N GLN A 204 36.60 29.90 -3.65
CA GLN A 204 35.53 30.92 -3.76
C GLN A 204 34.43 30.73 -4.84
N GLY A 205 33.21 30.42 -4.37
CA GLY A 205 31.95 30.65 -5.10
C GLY A 205 30.85 29.63 -4.77
N THR A 206 29.80 30.04 -4.07
CA THR A 206 28.57 29.27 -3.86
C THR A 206 27.75 29.25 -5.16
N ILE A 207 27.53 28.07 -5.74
CA ILE A 207 26.76 27.89 -6.98
C ILE A 207 25.27 27.73 -6.66
N ASP A 208 24.42 28.54 -7.30
CA ASP A 208 22.96 28.37 -7.29
C ASP A 208 22.58 27.09 -8.08
N ARG A 209 21.82 26.19 -7.45
CA ARG A 209 21.43 24.91 -8.05
C ARG A 209 20.25 25.11 -9.02
N PRO A 210 20.29 24.55 -10.25
CA PRO A 210 19.16 24.58 -11.18
C PRO A 210 17.89 23.93 -10.61
N THR A 211 16.70 24.45 -10.94
CA THR A 211 15.41 23.94 -10.43
C THR A 211 15.20 22.45 -10.74
N ALA A 212 15.66 21.96 -11.89
CA ALA A 212 15.60 20.54 -12.25
C ALA A 212 16.40 19.66 -11.27
N VAL A 213 17.61 20.09 -10.86
CA VAL A 213 18.42 19.37 -9.86
C VAL A 213 17.71 19.31 -8.52
N THR A 214 17.10 20.42 -8.08
CA THR A 214 16.32 20.46 -6.84
C THR A 214 15.08 19.57 -6.92
N ALA A 215 14.35 19.57 -8.05
CA ALA A 215 13.19 18.69 -8.26
C ALA A 215 13.58 17.21 -8.22
N ILE A 216 14.72 16.86 -8.81
CA ILE A 216 15.28 15.50 -8.79
C ILE A 216 15.72 15.12 -7.38
N GLU A 217 16.49 15.97 -6.68
CA GLU A 217 16.94 15.69 -5.30
C GLU A 217 15.74 15.50 -4.35
N ILE A 218 14.72 16.35 -4.50
CA ILE A 218 13.43 16.20 -3.82
C ILE A 218 12.84 14.83 -4.19
N THR A 219 12.60 14.55 -5.47
CA THR A 219 12.03 13.26 -5.92
C THR A 219 12.78 12.08 -5.33
N LEU A 220 14.09 12.03 -5.45
CA LEU A 220 14.94 10.97 -4.90
C LEU A 220 14.82 10.81 -3.37
N SER A 221 14.73 11.93 -2.63
CA SER A 221 14.55 11.89 -1.18
C SER A 221 13.16 11.42 -0.74
N LEU A 222 12.20 11.47 -1.67
CA LEU A 222 10.77 11.33 -1.40
C LEU A 222 10.19 10.00 -1.77
N VAL A 223 10.99 9.12 -2.35
CA VAL A 223 10.44 7.88 -2.84
C VAL A 223 10.61 6.76 -1.81
N PRO A 224 9.59 6.44 -1.00
CA PRO A 224 9.60 5.19 -0.24
C PRO A 224 9.53 3.96 -1.16
N PHE A 225 9.06 4.11 -2.42
CA PHE A 225 8.88 3.04 -3.41
C PHE A 225 9.15 3.59 -4.82
N LEU A 226 10.34 3.35 -5.40
CA LEU A 226 10.83 3.99 -6.65
C LEU A 226 10.08 3.57 -7.94
N GLY A 227 8.83 3.13 -7.83
CA GLY A 227 8.02 2.55 -8.92
C GLY A 227 7.65 3.47 -10.09
N ASN A 228 7.95 4.78 -10.07
CA ASN A 228 7.60 5.71 -11.16
C ASN A 228 8.80 6.12 -12.05
N ALA A 229 9.80 5.27 -12.19
CA ALA A 229 11.10 5.75 -12.65
C ALA A 229 11.36 5.78 -14.15
N ILE A 230 10.44 5.32 -15.00
CA ILE A 230 10.53 5.67 -16.42
C ILE A 230 10.58 7.19 -16.56
N ALA A 231 9.70 7.90 -15.84
CA ALA A 231 9.76 9.36 -15.78
C ALA A 231 11.12 9.83 -15.22
N LEU A 232 11.66 9.28 -14.12
CA LEU A 232 13.01 9.66 -13.63
C LEU A 232 14.14 9.44 -14.67
N TYR A 233 14.05 8.40 -15.49
CA TYR A 233 15.01 8.13 -16.57
C TYR A 233 14.98 9.27 -17.59
N GLU A 234 13.79 9.59 -18.04
CA GLU A 234 13.55 10.62 -19.05
C GLU A 234 13.95 12.00 -18.51
N VAL A 235 13.53 12.30 -17.27
CA VAL A 235 13.91 13.49 -16.51
C VAL A 235 15.40 13.73 -16.51
N TRP A 236 16.18 12.69 -16.27
CA TRP A 236 17.57 12.95 -15.92
C TRP A 236 18.51 12.72 -17.09
N THR A 237 18.24 11.73 -17.94
CA THR A 237 19.04 11.59 -19.16
C THR A 237 18.89 12.81 -20.08
N GLY A 238 17.86 13.62 -19.82
CA GLY A 238 17.42 14.62 -20.75
C GLY A 238 17.06 13.97 -22.07
N ARG A 239 16.54 12.73 -22.04
CA ARG A 239 16.12 11.98 -23.22
C ARG A 239 14.93 11.11 -22.91
N ASP A 240 13.88 11.14 -23.71
CA ASP A 240 12.74 10.26 -23.49
C ASP A 240 13.08 8.77 -23.76
N LEU A 241 12.13 7.86 -23.54
CA LEU A 241 12.29 6.43 -23.83
C LEU A 241 12.66 6.11 -25.30
N PHE A 242 12.40 7.04 -26.22
CA PHE A 242 12.68 6.91 -27.64
C PHE A 242 13.99 7.59 -28.06
N GLY A 243 14.69 8.22 -27.12
CA GLY A 243 15.99 8.86 -27.31
C GLY A 243 15.94 10.34 -27.68
N TYR A 244 14.77 10.99 -27.64
CA TYR A 244 14.62 12.41 -27.94
C TYR A 244 15.10 13.28 -26.79
N ASP A 245 15.97 14.26 -27.06
CA ASP A 245 16.49 15.16 -26.03
C ASP A 245 15.37 15.99 -25.35
N LEU A 246 15.26 15.88 -24.02
CA LEU A 246 14.37 16.60 -23.14
C LEU A 246 15.06 17.85 -22.55
N SER A 247 14.42 18.98 -22.76
CA SER A 247 14.75 20.27 -22.16
C SER A 247 14.63 20.24 -20.63
N PRO A 248 15.33 21.15 -19.91
CA PRO A 248 15.25 21.24 -18.45
C PRO A 248 13.83 21.38 -17.89
N VAL A 249 12.90 21.94 -18.68
CA VAL A 249 11.48 22.06 -18.29
C VAL A 249 10.79 20.71 -18.35
N GLU A 250 10.93 19.97 -19.44
CA GLU A 250 10.36 18.63 -19.60
C GLU A 250 10.89 17.67 -18.54
N GLN A 251 12.17 17.80 -18.22
CA GLN A 251 12.78 17.10 -17.10
C GLN A 251 12.11 17.47 -15.77
N ALA A 252 11.90 18.75 -15.50
CA ALA A 252 11.25 19.17 -14.27
C ALA A 252 9.80 18.66 -14.17
N ILE A 253 9.08 18.61 -15.30
CA ILE A 253 7.68 18.13 -15.40
C ILE A 253 7.61 16.66 -15.02
N LEU A 254 8.41 15.82 -15.65
CA LEU A 254 8.44 14.39 -15.35
C LEU A 254 8.91 14.10 -13.91
N ALA A 255 9.81 14.92 -13.35
CA ALA A 255 10.25 14.75 -11.96
C ALA A 255 9.09 15.06 -11.01
N ALA A 256 8.38 16.14 -11.29
CA ALA A 256 7.23 16.55 -10.51
C ALA A 256 6.05 15.58 -10.65
N SER A 257 5.84 14.96 -11.82
CA SER A 257 4.74 14.01 -12.01
C SER A 257 4.87 12.76 -11.13
N ILE A 258 6.09 12.36 -10.81
CA ILE A 258 6.37 11.26 -9.86
C ILE A 258 5.92 11.58 -8.44
N LEU A 259 6.00 12.85 -8.05
CA LEU A 259 5.59 13.33 -6.73
C LEU A 259 4.08 13.34 -6.56
N LEU A 260 3.32 13.56 -7.65
CA LEU A 260 1.88 13.78 -7.58
C LEU A 260 1.11 12.57 -7.02
N PRO A 261 1.34 11.31 -7.45
CA PRO A 261 0.71 10.14 -6.85
C PRO A 261 0.99 9.99 -5.35
N ILE A 262 2.23 10.28 -4.93
CA ILE A 262 2.61 10.22 -3.51
C ILE A 262 1.90 11.32 -2.74
N ALA A 263 1.89 12.54 -3.28
CA ALA A 263 1.25 13.69 -2.67
C ALA A 263 -0.25 13.47 -2.45
N GLY A 264 -0.96 12.95 -3.46
CA GLY A 264 -2.38 12.62 -3.34
C GLY A 264 -2.68 11.54 -2.29
N ARG A 265 -1.72 10.66 -1.99
CA ARG A 265 -1.86 9.61 -0.96
C ARG A 265 -1.52 10.08 0.45
N MET A 266 -0.75 11.17 0.57
CA MET A 266 -0.31 11.73 1.85
C MET A 266 -1.14 12.94 2.27
N VAL A 267 -1.77 13.62 1.30
CA VAL A 267 -2.46 14.89 1.50
C VAL A 267 -3.78 14.89 0.73
N LYS A 268 -4.86 15.32 1.40
CA LYS A 268 -6.20 15.46 0.81
C LYS A 268 -6.80 16.80 1.22
N GLY A 269 -7.24 17.61 0.24
CA GLY A 269 -7.77 18.94 0.44
C GLY A 269 -6.78 19.89 1.15
N GLY A 270 -5.47 19.70 0.92
CA GLY A 270 -4.40 20.44 1.62
C GLY A 270 -4.17 20.03 3.07
N ARG A 271 -4.70 18.87 3.51
CA ARG A 271 -4.53 18.35 4.87
C ARG A 271 -3.77 17.03 4.88
N ALA A 272 -2.91 16.86 5.87
CA ALA A 272 -2.20 15.61 6.10
C ALA A 272 -3.18 14.47 6.35
N LEU A 273 -2.92 13.32 5.73
CA LEU A 273 -3.67 12.07 5.97
C LEU A 273 -3.07 11.25 7.11
N TYR A 274 -1.79 11.49 7.41
CA TYR A 274 -1.02 10.79 8.43
C TYR A 274 -0.04 11.73 9.12
N THR A 275 0.28 11.44 10.37
CA THR A 275 1.45 11.99 11.05
C THR A 275 2.74 11.26 10.62
N GLU A 276 3.91 11.90 10.78
CA GLU A 276 5.21 11.25 10.50
C GLU A 276 5.40 9.99 11.36
N SER A 277 5.04 10.04 12.64
CA SER A 277 5.08 8.89 13.55
C SER A 277 4.24 7.73 13.04
N ARG A 278 3.03 8.04 12.53
CA ARG A 278 2.15 7.03 11.94
C ARG A 278 2.75 6.41 10.68
N LEU A 279 3.37 7.21 9.81
CA LEU A 279 4.03 6.70 8.61
C LEU A 279 5.22 5.79 8.93
N VAL A 280 5.99 6.11 9.98
CA VAL A 280 7.05 5.21 10.49
C VAL A 280 6.47 3.87 10.94
N LYS A 281 5.37 3.88 11.70
CA LYS A 281 4.72 2.64 12.16
C LYS A 281 4.18 1.81 10.99
N LEU A 282 3.59 2.45 10.00
CA LEU A 282 2.99 1.80 8.83
C LEU A 282 4.04 1.24 7.87
N TYR A 283 4.92 2.11 7.38
CA TYR A 283 5.80 1.83 6.23
C TYR A 283 7.27 1.63 6.61
N GLY A 284 7.65 1.87 7.87
CA GLY A 284 9.05 1.88 8.32
C GLY A 284 9.77 3.18 7.95
N LYS A 285 11.11 3.16 7.92
CA LYS A 285 12.00 4.33 7.79
C LYS A 285 11.95 5.27 9.00
N ASP A 286 12.83 6.28 9.02
CA ASP A 286 12.87 7.30 10.06
C ASP A 286 11.84 8.42 9.83
N ALA A 287 11.50 9.14 10.91
CA ALA A 287 10.54 10.24 10.88
C ALA A 287 10.99 11.40 9.99
N THR A 288 12.30 11.69 9.94
CA THR A 288 12.87 12.78 9.13
C THR A 288 12.61 12.59 7.64
N SER A 289 12.71 11.36 7.15
CA SER A 289 12.39 10.99 5.77
C SER A 289 10.92 11.25 5.47
N TRP A 290 10.02 10.83 6.36
CA TRP A 290 8.59 11.10 6.22
C TRP A 290 8.23 12.57 6.31
N GLY A 291 8.91 13.35 7.16
CA GLY A 291 8.69 14.80 7.24
C GLY A 291 9.02 15.50 5.92
N LYS A 292 10.07 15.06 5.21
CA LYS A 292 10.36 15.54 3.86
C LYS A 292 9.22 15.19 2.89
N VAL A 293 8.70 13.97 2.97
CA VAL A 293 7.55 13.50 2.14
C VAL A 293 6.29 14.30 2.39
N MET A 294 5.94 14.52 3.64
CA MET A 294 4.77 15.31 4.00
C MET A 294 4.92 16.75 3.52
N ASN A 295 6.08 17.38 3.74
CA ASN A 295 6.32 18.76 3.30
C ASN A 295 6.31 18.89 1.78
N ALA A 296 6.88 17.95 1.04
CA ALA A 296 6.80 18.01 -0.42
C ALA A 296 5.39 17.78 -0.95
N SER A 297 4.66 16.83 -0.34
CA SER A 297 3.26 16.57 -0.67
C SER A 297 2.38 17.78 -0.39
N ALA A 298 2.68 18.53 0.68
CA ALA A 298 2.06 19.83 1.02
C ALA A 298 2.10 20.79 -0.17
N ARG A 299 3.33 21.01 -0.65
CA ARG A 299 3.65 21.99 -1.68
C ARG A 299 2.97 21.64 -3.00
N ALA A 300 2.92 20.35 -3.31
CA ALA A 300 2.19 19.85 -4.47
C ALA A 300 0.69 20.11 -4.33
N SER A 301 0.08 19.77 -3.19
CA SER A 301 -1.38 19.84 -2.99
C SER A 301 -1.99 21.25 -3.04
N GLU A 302 -1.31 22.28 -2.52
CA GLU A 302 -1.88 23.64 -2.46
C GLU A 302 -2.02 24.29 -3.84
N LYS A 303 -1.11 23.96 -4.76
CA LYS A 303 -1.08 24.59 -6.08
C LYS A 303 -1.67 23.63 -7.10
N GLN A 304 -2.98 23.51 -7.09
CA GLN A 304 -3.65 22.57 -7.98
C GLN A 304 -3.71 23.01 -9.45
N ALA A 305 -3.67 24.32 -9.70
CA ALA A 305 -3.43 24.83 -11.05
C ALA A 305 -2.07 24.35 -11.56
N VAL A 306 -1.10 24.21 -10.66
CA VAL A 306 0.26 23.75 -10.92
C VAL A 306 0.32 22.23 -11.12
N ILE A 307 -0.40 21.42 -10.33
CA ILE A 307 -0.57 19.97 -10.59
C ILE A 307 -1.06 19.73 -12.02
N ARG A 308 -2.10 20.44 -12.45
CA ARG A 308 -2.66 20.27 -13.80
C ARG A 308 -1.73 20.71 -14.91
N SER A 309 -0.96 21.77 -14.71
CA SER A 309 0.07 22.16 -15.68
C SER A 309 1.18 21.11 -15.76
N ILE A 310 1.50 20.43 -14.67
CA ILE A 310 2.42 19.29 -14.67
C ILE A 310 1.80 18.08 -15.39
N GLU A 311 0.55 17.71 -15.08
CA GLU A 311 -0.17 16.60 -15.74
C GLU A 311 -0.36 16.86 -17.25
N ALA A 312 -0.72 18.08 -17.64
CA ALA A 312 -0.85 18.46 -19.05
C ALA A 312 0.52 18.47 -19.76
N GLY A 313 1.59 18.84 -19.06
CA GLY A 313 2.96 18.72 -19.54
C GLY A 313 3.37 17.25 -19.73
N GLU A 314 3.04 16.38 -18.78
CA GLU A 314 3.29 14.93 -18.86
C GLU A 314 2.50 14.29 -20.00
N GLU A 315 1.22 14.66 -20.17
CA GLU A 315 0.39 14.18 -21.27
C GLU A 315 0.90 14.67 -22.63
N ALA A 316 1.29 15.94 -22.75
CA ALA A 316 1.91 16.47 -23.96
C ALA A 316 3.22 15.75 -24.28
N LEU A 317 4.05 15.47 -23.27
CA LEU A 317 5.28 14.72 -23.47
C LEU A 317 5.00 13.29 -23.91
N ALA A 318 4.06 12.59 -23.26
CA ALA A 318 3.70 11.22 -23.60
C ALA A 318 3.06 11.07 -24.99
N THR A 319 2.37 12.11 -25.49
CA THR A 319 1.66 12.07 -26.77
C THR A 319 2.45 12.68 -27.94
N LEU A 320 3.22 13.73 -27.70
CA LEU A 320 3.94 14.49 -28.72
C LEU A 320 5.46 14.30 -28.68
N GLY A 321 6.00 13.70 -27.61
CA GLY A 321 7.44 13.58 -27.36
C GLY A 321 8.13 14.88 -26.92
N ARG A 322 7.40 16.00 -26.86
CA ARG A 322 7.91 17.33 -26.47
C ARG A 322 6.83 18.22 -25.87
N VAL A 323 7.22 19.21 -25.07
CA VAL A 323 6.35 20.21 -24.46
C VAL A 323 6.75 21.60 -24.97
N GLU A 324 5.86 22.24 -25.73
CA GLU A 324 6.12 23.54 -26.36
C GLU A 324 5.06 24.60 -26.03
N GLY A 325 5.39 25.85 -26.35
CA GLY A 325 4.47 26.99 -26.28
C GLY A 325 3.95 27.27 -24.87
N LYS A 326 2.64 27.52 -24.78
CA LYS A 326 1.97 27.92 -23.53
C LYS A 326 2.03 26.81 -22.47
N ILE A 327 1.97 25.54 -22.86
CA ILE A 327 2.03 24.40 -21.94
C ILE A 327 3.39 24.35 -21.24
N ALA A 328 4.49 24.53 -21.98
CA ALA A 328 5.84 24.54 -21.42
C ALA A 328 6.03 25.65 -20.37
N GLN A 329 5.56 26.86 -20.67
CA GLN A 329 5.66 27.99 -19.76
C GLN A 329 4.84 27.77 -18.47
N GLU A 330 3.59 27.29 -18.61
CA GLU A 330 2.73 27.00 -17.48
C GLU A 330 3.29 25.87 -16.62
N ALA A 331 3.81 24.81 -17.24
CA ALA A 331 4.37 23.66 -16.56
C ALA A 331 5.72 24.00 -15.86
N ALA A 332 6.59 24.79 -16.48
CA ALA A 332 7.83 25.27 -15.85
C ALA A 332 7.55 26.12 -14.60
N ALA A 333 6.62 27.09 -14.72
CA ALA A 333 6.18 27.91 -13.60
C ALA A 333 5.57 27.06 -12.49
N ALA A 334 4.81 26.04 -12.87
CA ALA A 334 4.22 25.06 -11.97
C ALA A 334 5.27 24.25 -11.21
N VAL A 335 6.24 23.66 -11.88
CA VAL A 335 7.30 22.88 -11.21
C VAL A 335 8.07 23.76 -10.23
N LYS A 336 8.48 24.97 -10.65
CA LYS A 336 9.14 25.93 -9.76
C LYS A 336 8.28 26.20 -8.52
N ALA A 337 6.99 26.40 -8.71
CA ALA A 337 6.05 26.68 -7.63
C ALA A 337 5.84 25.51 -6.64
N VAL A 338 5.94 24.25 -7.08
CA VAL A 338 5.96 23.06 -6.19
C VAL A 338 7.30 22.96 -5.44
N VAL A 339 8.41 23.19 -6.14
CA VAL A 339 9.76 23.02 -5.58
C VAL A 339 10.10 24.07 -4.53
N THR A 340 9.75 25.34 -4.77
CA THR A 340 10.18 26.46 -3.92
C THR A 340 9.13 26.92 -2.90
N SER A 341 7.94 26.33 -2.86
CA SER A 341 6.90 26.77 -1.92
C SER A 341 7.35 26.55 -0.46
N PRO A 342 7.27 27.54 0.43
CA PRO A 342 7.65 27.40 1.85
C PRO A 342 6.55 26.73 2.71
N VAL A 343 5.57 26.09 2.09
CA VAL A 343 4.34 25.64 2.73
C VAL A 343 4.61 24.43 3.63
N ALA A 344 4.31 24.58 4.92
CA ALA A 344 4.13 23.46 5.84
C ALA A 344 2.64 23.09 5.88
N ILE A 345 2.31 21.79 5.86
CA ILE A 345 0.92 21.37 6.08
C ILE A 345 0.58 21.69 7.52
N PRO A 346 -0.49 22.44 7.79
CA PRO A 346 -0.98 22.52 9.14
C PRO A 346 -1.56 21.15 9.49
N ASN A 347 -1.00 20.48 10.51
CA ASN A 347 -1.63 19.34 11.17
C ASN A 347 -2.88 19.86 11.93
N VAL A 348 -3.93 20.22 11.19
CA VAL A 348 -5.16 20.80 11.76
C VAL A 348 -6.02 19.65 12.27
N VAL A 349 -5.62 19.12 13.41
CA VAL A 349 -6.52 18.38 14.28
C VAL A 349 -6.76 19.26 15.50
N ALA A 350 -8.01 19.34 15.93
CA ALA A 350 -8.36 20.13 17.11
C ALA A 350 -7.54 19.61 18.33
N PRO A 351 -6.98 20.49 19.17
CA PRO A 351 -6.19 20.06 20.33
C PRO A 351 -6.92 19.05 21.21
N GLU A 352 -8.24 19.17 21.32
CA GLU A 352 -9.11 18.25 22.05
C GLU A 352 -9.09 16.84 21.44
N THR A 353 -9.07 16.71 20.12
CA THR A 353 -8.98 15.41 19.43
C THR A 353 -7.62 14.75 19.68
N LYS A 354 -6.53 15.52 19.77
CA LYS A 354 -5.21 14.98 20.14
C LYS A 354 -5.19 14.47 21.58
N VAL A 355 -5.74 15.24 22.53
CA VAL A 355 -5.86 14.82 23.93
C VAL A 355 -6.75 13.58 24.06
N LEU A 356 -7.84 13.52 23.31
CA LEU A 356 -8.73 12.37 23.24
C LEU A 356 -7.99 11.13 22.73
N TRP A 357 -7.27 11.24 21.62
CA TRP A 357 -6.46 10.14 21.08
C TRP A 357 -5.44 9.63 22.10
N GLN A 358 -4.71 10.53 22.78
CA GLN A 358 -3.73 10.15 23.80
C GLN A 358 -4.39 9.44 24.99
N THR A 359 -5.56 9.93 25.44
CA THR A 359 -6.32 9.35 26.55
C THR A 359 -6.82 7.95 26.18
N LEU A 360 -7.41 7.80 25.00
CA LEU A 360 -7.90 6.53 24.48
C LEU A 360 -6.76 5.53 24.25
N SER A 361 -5.61 5.98 23.76
CA SER A 361 -4.44 5.11 23.50
C SER A 361 -3.81 4.58 24.80
N LYS A 362 -3.84 5.35 25.88
CA LYS A 362 -3.43 4.85 27.21
C LYS A 362 -4.37 3.76 27.73
N ARG A 363 -5.67 3.93 27.50
CA ARG A 363 -6.71 3.00 27.98
C ARG A 363 -6.82 1.74 27.11
N TYR A 364 -6.70 1.90 25.80
CA TYR A 364 -6.77 0.85 24.79
C TYR A 364 -5.47 0.89 23.97
N PRO A 365 -4.41 0.18 24.41
CA PRO A 365 -3.08 0.28 23.80
C PRO A 365 -3.04 0.07 22.28
N ILE A 366 -3.98 -0.69 21.73
CA ILE A 366 -4.05 -0.88 20.27
C ILE A 366 -4.27 0.42 19.49
N LEU A 367 -4.90 1.42 20.09
CA LEU A 367 -5.14 2.72 19.47
C LEU A 367 -3.87 3.56 19.34
N ASP A 368 -2.77 3.21 20.05
CA ASP A 368 -1.46 3.82 19.82
C ASP A 368 -0.96 3.54 18.40
N LYS A 369 -1.44 2.48 17.73
CA LYS A 369 -1.12 2.29 16.32
C LYS A 369 -1.63 3.46 15.48
N LEU A 370 -2.78 4.04 15.82
CA LEU A 370 -3.41 5.16 15.12
C LEU A 370 -2.71 6.50 15.42
N ASP A 371 -3.27 7.58 14.89
CA ASP A 371 -2.88 8.96 15.20
C ASP A 371 -4.12 9.86 15.38
N GLU A 372 -3.90 11.11 15.76
CA GLU A 372 -4.96 12.09 15.97
C GLU A 372 -5.77 12.39 14.69
N ILE A 373 -5.16 12.21 13.51
CA ILE A 373 -5.82 12.41 12.21
C ILE A 373 -6.79 11.26 11.93
N ALA A 374 -6.42 10.02 12.25
CA ALA A 374 -7.34 8.88 12.19
C ALA A 374 -8.52 9.06 13.16
N VAL A 375 -8.28 9.54 14.39
CA VAL A 375 -9.36 9.83 15.35
C VAL A 375 -10.29 10.93 14.83
N ASP A 376 -9.73 11.99 14.23
CA ASP A 376 -10.52 13.05 13.58
C ASP A 376 -11.43 12.48 12.48
N ARG A 377 -10.94 11.55 11.64
CA ARG A 377 -11.76 10.87 10.63
C ARG A 377 -12.87 10.02 11.23
N ILE A 378 -12.59 9.32 12.33
CA ILE A 378 -13.60 8.51 13.05
C ILE A 378 -14.72 9.40 13.58
N LEU A 379 -14.38 10.53 14.21
CA LEU A 379 -15.37 11.47 14.77
C LEU A 379 -16.27 12.10 13.69
N ARG A 380 -15.76 12.31 12.47
CA ARG A 380 -16.54 12.88 11.35
C ARG A 380 -17.69 12.01 10.88
N LYS A 381 -17.71 10.72 11.21
CA LYS A 381 -18.84 9.84 10.89
C LYS A 381 -20.11 10.18 11.68
N GLY A 382 -20.00 11.04 12.68
CA GLY A 382 -21.13 11.49 13.50
C GLY A 382 -21.45 10.51 14.63
N PRO A 383 -22.56 10.76 15.36
CA PRO A 383 -22.82 10.10 16.64
C PRO A 383 -23.31 8.65 16.54
N ASN A 384 -23.47 8.11 15.33
CA ASN A 384 -23.88 6.72 15.14
C ASN A 384 -22.75 5.77 15.55
N VAL A 385 -22.98 5.00 16.63
CA VAL A 385 -22.02 4.02 17.17
C VAL A 385 -21.57 3.00 16.11
N ASP A 386 -22.47 2.52 15.25
CA ASP A 386 -22.12 1.53 14.23
C ASP A 386 -21.16 2.09 13.18
N HIS A 387 -21.32 3.36 12.81
CA HIS A 387 -20.41 4.04 11.87
C HIS A 387 -19.06 4.34 12.49
N ILE A 388 -19.03 4.79 13.74
CA ILE A 388 -17.79 4.97 14.49
C ILE A 388 -17.04 3.63 14.58
N LYS A 389 -17.73 2.53 14.91
CA LYS A 389 -17.11 1.19 14.92
C LYS A 389 -16.59 0.80 13.54
N GLY A 390 -17.35 1.04 12.48
CA GLY A 390 -16.94 0.75 11.10
C GLY A 390 -15.66 1.49 10.71
N GLN A 391 -15.63 2.81 10.92
CA GLN A 391 -14.43 3.61 10.60
C GLN A 391 -13.25 3.24 11.49
N LEU A 392 -13.47 3.02 12.79
CA LEU A 392 -12.40 2.58 13.69
C LEU A 392 -11.81 1.24 13.23
N LEU A 393 -12.65 0.32 12.78
CA LEU A 393 -12.23 -0.97 12.24
C LEU A 393 -11.42 -0.82 10.95
N GLU A 394 -11.82 0.08 10.04
CA GLU A 394 -11.07 0.43 8.83
C GLU A 394 -9.68 0.98 9.15
N GLU A 395 -9.58 1.93 10.08
CA GLU A 395 -8.30 2.52 10.51
C GLU A 395 -7.37 1.48 11.16
N LEU A 396 -7.94 0.56 11.95
CA LEU A 396 -7.21 -0.55 12.54
C LEU A 396 -6.79 -1.59 11.50
N ALA A 397 -7.60 -1.81 10.45
CA ALA A 397 -7.26 -2.70 9.34
C ALA A 397 -6.00 -2.22 8.62
N GLY A 398 -5.96 -0.93 8.24
CA GLY A 398 -4.77 -0.33 7.64
C GLY A 398 -3.54 -0.45 8.54
N SER A 399 -3.71 -0.23 9.84
CA SER A 399 -2.66 -0.41 10.86
C SER A 399 -2.12 -1.82 10.97
N HIS A 400 -2.93 -2.81 10.61
CA HIS A 400 -2.59 -4.21 10.75
C HIS A 400 -1.99 -4.74 9.45
N ILE A 401 -2.61 -4.43 8.31
CA ILE A 401 -2.24 -4.96 6.99
C ILE A 401 -0.96 -4.30 6.46
N ILE A 402 -0.83 -2.97 6.54
CA ILE A 402 0.32 -2.28 5.91
C ILE A 402 1.66 -2.77 6.50
N PRO A 403 1.81 -2.93 7.84
CA PRO A 403 3.02 -3.53 8.37
C PRO A 403 3.28 -4.96 7.89
N MET A 404 2.23 -5.79 7.76
CA MET A 404 2.39 -7.15 7.21
C MET A 404 2.94 -7.14 5.78
N LEU A 405 2.55 -6.16 4.94
CA LEU A 405 3.04 -6.04 3.56
C LEU A 405 4.54 -5.78 3.45
N ARG A 406 5.19 -5.39 4.55
CA ARG A 406 6.65 -5.22 4.60
C ARG A 406 7.38 -6.56 4.68
N GLU A 407 6.70 -7.62 5.13
CA GLU A 407 7.26 -8.96 5.24
C GLU A 407 7.19 -9.68 3.89
N ARG A 408 8.25 -10.42 3.53
CA ARG A 408 8.29 -11.22 2.28
C ARG A 408 7.14 -12.22 2.17
N HIS A 409 6.63 -12.69 3.32
CA HIS A 409 5.58 -13.70 3.40
C HIS A 409 4.17 -13.15 3.16
N ALA A 410 4.00 -11.83 2.99
CA ALA A 410 2.69 -11.19 2.88
C ALA A 410 1.83 -11.76 1.74
N GLY A 411 2.43 -12.01 0.57
CA GLY A 411 1.75 -12.61 -0.57
C GLY A 411 1.18 -13.99 -0.24
N PHE A 412 1.97 -14.83 0.45
CA PHE A 412 1.52 -16.13 0.95
C PHE A 412 0.45 -15.99 2.03
N ALA A 413 0.65 -15.13 3.03
CA ALA A 413 -0.31 -14.96 4.13
C ALA A 413 -1.69 -14.52 3.62
N LEU A 414 -1.73 -13.59 2.67
CA LEU A 414 -2.96 -13.09 2.06
C LEU A 414 -3.44 -13.99 0.90
N GLY A 415 -2.65 -14.96 0.47
CA GLY A 415 -2.96 -15.86 -0.65
C GLY A 415 -3.23 -15.08 -1.94
N VAL A 416 -2.37 -14.09 -2.23
CA VAL A 416 -2.40 -13.29 -3.45
C VAL A 416 -1.10 -13.51 -4.21
N LYS A 417 -1.20 -13.74 -5.53
CA LYS A 417 -0.02 -13.91 -6.39
C LYS A 417 0.55 -12.54 -6.73
N VAL A 418 1.77 -12.29 -6.27
CA VAL A 418 2.52 -11.07 -6.57
C VAL A 418 3.45 -11.37 -7.74
N PRO A 419 3.35 -10.66 -8.87
CA PRO A 419 4.31 -10.83 -9.96
C PRO A 419 5.72 -10.45 -9.51
N LYS A 420 6.73 -11.13 -10.06
CA LYS A 420 8.15 -10.86 -9.78
C LYS A 420 8.48 -9.37 -10.01
N GLY A 421 9.24 -8.78 -9.10
CA GLY A 421 9.60 -7.34 -9.12
C GLY A 421 8.49 -6.37 -8.72
N LYS A 422 7.26 -6.82 -8.48
CA LYS A 422 6.15 -5.94 -8.07
C LYS A 422 6.03 -5.87 -6.55
N THR A 423 5.75 -4.68 -6.03
CA THR A 423 5.50 -4.46 -4.60
C THR A 423 4.00 -4.35 -4.35
N LEU A 424 3.50 -5.12 -3.39
CA LEU A 424 2.12 -5.00 -2.93
C LEU A 424 1.92 -3.66 -2.20
N GLU A 425 0.78 -3.04 -2.45
CA GLU A 425 0.36 -1.80 -1.84
C GLU A 425 -1.07 -1.95 -1.32
N PHE A 426 -1.29 -1.51 -0.07
CA PHE A 426 -2.63 -1.34 0.48
C PHE A 426 -3.05 0.13 0.39
N VAL A 427 -4.20 0.37 -0.22
CA VAL A 427 -4.84 1.69 -0.31
C VAL A 427 -6.03 1.70 0.67
N PRO A 428 -6.08 2.62 1.64
CA PRO A 428 -7.18 2.70 2.60
C PRO A 428 -8.46 3.25 1.95
N GLY A 429 -9.62 2.81 2.44
CA GLY A 429 -10.93 3.12 1.88
C GLY A 429 -11.24 4.60 1.75
N TYR A 430 -10.93 5.41 2.76
CA TYR A 430 -11.15 6.86 2.73
C TYR A 430 -10.44 7.60 1.57
N SER A 431 -9.44 6.96 0.95
CA SER A 431 -8.71 7.46 -0.22
C SER A 431 -9.29 6.96 -1.54
N ILE A 432 -10.20 5.99 -1.56
CA ILE A 432 -10.68 5.34 -2.78
C ILE A 432 -12.07 5.86 -3.13
N MET A 433 -12.18 6.67 -4.18
CA MET A 433 -13.44 7.32 -4.55
C MET A 433 -13.80 7.12 -6.02
N ASP A 434 -15.10 7.08 -6.31
CA ASP A 434 -15.61 7.18 -7.67
C ASP A 434 -15.59 8.64 -8.17
N ALA A 435 -15.96 8.84 -9.44
CA ALA A 435 -16.01 10.17 -10.05
C ALA A 435 -17.02 11.14 -9.40
N SER A 436 -17.93 10.63 -8.56
CA SER A 436 -18.89 11.44 -7.81
C SER A 436 -18.44 11.76 -6.39
N GLY A 437 -17.23 11.31 -5.98
CA GLY A 437 -16.67 11.52 -4.65
C GLY A 437 -17.20 10.54 -3.60
N ARG A 438 -17.83 9.45 -4.02
CA ARG A 438 -18.31 8.40 -3.11
C ARG A 438 -17.22 7.37 -2.90
N GLN A 439 -17.06 6.94 -1.66
CA GLN A 439 -16.16 5.84 -1.31
C GLN A 439 -16.61 4.56 -2.02
N ILE A 440 -15.64 3.84 -2.61
CA ILE A 440 -15.92 2.60 -3.34
C ILE A 440 -15.88 1.40 -2.40
N THR A 441 -14.91 1.34 -1.48
CA THR A 441 -14.66 0.19 -0.60
C THR A 441 -13.91 0.68 0.64
N ASP A 442 -13.75 -0.18 1.65
CA ASP A 442 -13.01 0.13 2.88
C ASP A 442 -11.49 -0.11 2.74
N GLY A 443 -11.05 -0.77 1.66
CA GLY A 443 -9.65 -0.81 1.27
C GLY A 443 -9.38 -1.68 0.05
N MET A 444 -8.21 -1.49 -0.57
CA MET A 444 -7.75 -2.31 -1.70
C MET A 444 -6.30 -2.74 -1.51
N LEU A 445 -5.98 -3.94 -1.99
CA LEU A 445 -4.62 -4.41 -2.13
C LEU A 445 -4.33 -4.67 -3.61
N GLY A 446 -3.20 -4.15 -4.08
CA GLY A 446 -2.80 -4.28 -5.48
C GLY A 446 -1.33 -3.95 -5.71
N TYR A 447 -0.97 -3.78 -6.97
CA TYR A 447 0.34 -3.26 -7.37
C TYR A 447 0.19 -2.38 -8.61
N THR A 448 1.05 -1.38 -8.72
CA THR A 448 1.10 -0.51 -9.89
C THR A 448 1.99 -1.13 -10.97
N ASP A 449 1.50 -1.16 -12.21
CA ASP A 449 2.26 -1.51 -13.39
C ASP A 449 1.88 -0.58 -14.54
N LYS A 450 2.87 0.12 -15.11
CA LYS A 450 2.68 1.07 -16.23
C LYS A 450 1.51 2.05 -15.97
N GLN A 451 1.53 2.73 -14.81
CA GLN A 451 0.49 3.68 -14.36
C GLN A 451 -0.91 3.07 -14.12
N VAL A 452 -1.07 1.74 -14.21
CA VAL A 452 -2.32 1.04 -13.90
C VAL A 452 -2.19 0.34 -12.55
N PHE A 453 -3.14 0.60 -11.65
CA PHE A 453 -3.22 -0.10 -10.38
C PHE A 453 -4.02 -1.41 -10.57
N ASN A 454 -3.34 -2.55 -10.43
CA ASN A 454 -3.91 -3.88 -10.59
C ASN A 454 -4.44 -4.37 -9.23
N ILE A 455 -5.76 -4.46 -9.10
CA ILE A 455 -6.46 -4.83 -7.87
C ILE A 455 -6.44 -6.35 -7.70
N LEU A 456 -5.81 -6.81 -6.62
CA LEU A 456 -5.72 -8.22 -6.23
C LEU A 456 -6.72 -8.58 -5.13
N ALA A 457 -6.99 -7.65 -4.22
CA ALA A 457 -7.95 -7.85 -3.15
C ALA A 457 -8.71 -6.57 -2.77
N ILE A 458 -9.92 -6.77 -2.26
CA ILE A 458 -10.83 -5.72 -1.75
C ILE A 458 -11.14 -6.05 -0.29
N PHE A 459 -11.18 -5.03 0.56
CA PHE A 459 -11.40 -5.14 2.00
C PHE A 459 -12.68 -4.42 2.39
N GLU A 460 -13.52 -5.11 3.16
CA GLU A 460 -14.80 -4.59 3.65
C GLU A 460 -14.87 -4.77 5.17
N ALA A 461 -14.96 -3.67 5.91
CA ALA A 461 -14.96 -3.63 7.36
C ALA A 461 -16.38 -3.72 7.92
N LYS A 462 -16.68 -4.78 8.68
CA LYS A 462 -17.98 -4.97 9.32
C LYS A 462 -17.85 -5.26 10.81
N ALA A 463 -18.30 -4.31 11.63
CA ALA A 463 -18.19 -4.41 13.08
C ALA A 463 -19.15 -5.42 13.75
N GLY A 464 -20.03 -6.09 13.00
CA GLY A 464 -21.01 -7.00 13.59
C GLY A 464 -21.62 -8.00 12.60
N ARG A 465 -22.24 -9.05 13.15
CA ARG A 465 -22.83 -10.17 12.39
C ARG A 465 -23.84 -9.70 11.35
N LYS A 466 -24.68 -8.71 11.68
CA LYS A 466 -25.65 -8.13 10.74
C LYS A 466 -24.94 -7.45 9.56
N GLY A 467 -23.99 -6.56 9.85
CA GLY A 467 -23.20 -5.89 8.81
C GLY A 467 -22.42 -6.87 7.93
N ALA A 468 -21.95 -7.98 8.49
CA ALA A 468 -21.29 -9.02 7.72
C ALA A 468 -22.23 -9.73 6.73
N ARG A 469 -23.53 -9.88 7.05
CA ARG A 469 -24.54 -10.39 6.09
C ARG A 469 -24.84 -9.38 4.99
N GLU A 470 -24.76 -8.08 5.27
CA GLU A 470 -25.00 -7.00 4.27
C GLU A 470 -23.93 -6.98 3.16
N LEU A 471 -22.81 -7.71 3.33
CA LEU A 471 -21.83 -7.93 2.28
C LEU A 471 -22.43 -8.71 1.10
N THR A 472 -23.32 -9.66 1.39
CA THR A 472 -23.87 -10.63 0.43
C THR A 472 -25.37 -10.48 0.21
N VAL A 473 -26.11 -10.05 1.24
CA VAL A 473 -27.57 -9.99 1.24
C VAL A 473 -28.06 -8.55 1.14
N THR A 474 -29.00 -8.33 0.23
CA THR A 474 -29.78 -7.09 0.13
C THR A 474 -30.75 -6.98 1.31
N THR A 475 -30.55 -6.02 2.22
CA THR A 475 -31.57 -5.68 3.23
C THR A 475 -32.29 -4.38 2.89
N THR A 476 -33.54 -4.53 2.48
CA THR A 476 -34.47 -3.43 2.21
C THR A 476 -35.05 -2.91 3.53
N ARG A 477 -34.59 -1.78 4.06
CA ARG A 477 -35.36 -1.02 5.07
C ARG A 477 -35.15 0.48 4.92
N VAL A 478 -35.98 1.10 4.09
CA VAL A 478 -36.26 2.55 4.16
C VAL A 478 -37.68 2.70 4.73
N ALA A 479 -37.86 2.41 6.02
CA ALA A 479 -39.11 2.69 6.70
C ALA A 479 -38.82 3.03 8.17
N LYS A 480 -39.00 4.32 8.50
CA LYS A 480 -38.77 5.00 9.79
C LYS A 480 -37.29 5.18 10.15
N MET A 481 -36.72 6.27 9.62
CA MET A 481 -35.41 6.78 10.08
C MET A 481 -35.56 7.47 11.44
N SER A 482 -34.70 7.11 12.40
CA SER A 482 -34.57 7.85 13.66
C SER A 482 -33.86 9.19 13.44
N GLN A 483 -33.91 10.10 14.43
CA GLN A 483 -33.14 11.35 14.38
C GLN A 483 -31.63 11.09 14.19
N ASP A 484 -31.11 10.02 14.81
CA ASP A 484 -29.71 9.58 14.61
C ASP A 484 -29.45 9.14 13.18
N SER A 485 -30.40 8.44 12.54
CA SER A 485 -30.30 8.04 11.13
C SER A 485 -30.30 9.26 10.20
N LEU A 486 -31.02 10.34 10.56
CA LEU A 486 -31.00 11.58 9.78
C LEU A 486 -29.67 12.33 9.94
N LEU A 487 -29.15 12.43 11.16
CA LEU A 487 -27.82 12.99 11.41
C LEU A 487 -26.72 12.20 10.70
N GLU A 488 -26.90 10.89 10.60
CA GLU A 488 -26.06 9.98 9.84
C GLU A 488 -26.06 10.29 8.34
N ILE A 489 -27.24 10.34 7.71
CA ILE A 489 -27.34 10.68 6.28
C ILE A 489 -26.74 12.06 6.03
N LYS A 490 -26.97 13.02 6.94
CA LYS A 490 -26.38 14.36 6.86
C LYS A 490 -24.85 14.34 6.96
N ALA A 491 -24.28 13.55 7.86
CA ALA A 491 -22.83 13.39 8.00
C ALA A 491 -22.22 12.75 6.75
N ALA A 492 -22.80 11.65 6.25
CA ALA A 492 -22.36 10.98 5.03
C ALA A 492 -22.51 11.89 3.80
N ALA A 493 -23.63 12.60 3.67
CA ALA A 493 -23.88 13.55 2.60
C ALA A 493 -22.87 14.71 2.63
N LYS A 494 -22.53 15.21 3.82
CA LYS A 494 -21.51 16.25 4.01
C LYS A 494 -20.13 15.76 3.57
N ASP A 495 -19.76 14.53 3.93
CA ASP A 495 -18.47 13.96 3.55
C ASP A 495 -18.38 13.76 2.03
N PHE A 496 -19.47 13.25 1.41
CA PHE A 496 -19.58 13.13 -0.04
C PHE A 496 -19.55 14.49 -0.74
N TRP A 497 -20.24 15.48 -0.17
CA TRP A 497 -20.23 16.85 -0.68
C TRP A 497 -18.83 17.46 -0.61
N LEU A 498 -18.10 17.26 0.50
CA LEU A 498 -16.71 17.73 0.63
C LEU A 498 -15.79 17.07 -0.39
N ASN A 499 -15.91 15.75 -0.56
CA ASN A 499 -15.13 14.99 -1.56
C ASN A 499 -15.47 15.43 -2.98
N ALA A 500 -16.75 15.51 -3.32
CA ALA A 500 -17.21 15.91 -4.64
C ALA A 500 -16.86 17.38 -4.95
N ARG A 501 -16.97 18.28 -3.97
CA ARG A 501 -16.53 19.67 -4.08
C ARG A 501 -15.03 19.75 -4.31
N THR A 502 -14.26 18.94 -3.58
CA THR A 502 -12.81 18.84 -3.77
C THR A 502 -12.52 18.34 -5.18
N ILE A 503 -13.07 17.21 -5.61
CA ILE A 503 -12.92 16.70 -6.98
C ILE A 503 -13.33 17.73 -8.04
N ALA A 504 -14.45 18.43 -7.87
CA ALA A 504 -14.90 19.44 -8.82
C ALA A 504 -13.96 20.66 -8.85
N ARG A 505 -13.51 21.14 -7.69
CA ARG A 505 -12.47 22.19 -7.58
C ARG A 505 -11.18 21.73 -8.28
N ASN A 506 -10.77 20.49 -8.01
CA ASN A 506 -9.63 19.82 -8.61
C ASN A 506 -9.76 19.74 -10.14
N ASN A 507 -10.98 19.59 -10.65
CA ASN A 507 -11.28 19.51 -12.07
C ASN A 507 -11.69 20.85 -12.71
N LYS A 508 -11.64 21.99 -12.00
CA LYS A 508 -12.16 23.32 -12.47
C LYS A 508 -13.63 23.26 -12.93
N GLN A 509 -14.39 22.30 -12.42
CA GLN A 509 -15.79 22.18 -12.75
C GLN A 509 -16.62 23.04 -11.79
N PRO A 510 -17.61 23.79 -12.28
CA PRO A 510 -18.54 24.48 -11.40
C PRO A 510 -19.27 23.46 -10.52
N PHE A 511 -19.33 23.72 -9.22
CA PHE A 511 -19.96 22.83 -8.26
C PHE A 511 -21.12 23.55 -7.58
N SER A 512 -22.34 23.24 -8.03
CA SER A 512 -23.59 23.82 -7.52
C SER A 512 -24.37 22.87 -6.59
N LYS A 513 -23.94 21.62 -6.46
CA LYS A 513 -24.63 20.65 -5.60
C LYS A 513 -24.53 21.06 -4.13
N THR A 514 -25.63 20.93 -3.42
CA THR A 514 -25.74 21.17 -1.98
C THR A 514 -25.63 19.87 -1.19
N VAL A 515 -25.40 19.94 0.12
CA VAL A 515 -25.44 18.76 1.00
C VAL A 515 -26.80 18.04 0.87
N ALA A 516 -27.90 18.79 0.79
CA ALA A 516 -29.25 18.25 0.61
C ALA A 516 -29.41 17.42 -0.68
N ASP A 517 -28.69 17.75 -1.76
CA ASP A 517 -28.73 16.95 -2.99
C ASP A 517 -28.08 15.57 -2.79
N PHE A 518 -27.01 15.50 -1.99
CA PHE A 518 -26.37 14.23 -1.62
C PHE A 518 -27.21 13.43 -0.63
N GLU A 519 -27.90 14.08 0.32
CA GLU A 519 -28.86 13.43 1.22
C GLU A 519 -29.98 12.74 0.42
N LYS A 520 -30.59 13.45 -0.53
CA LYS A 520 -31.61 12.88 -1.44
C LYS A 520 -31.09 11.71 -2.26
N GLN A 521 -29.84 11.74 -2.68
CA GLN A 521 -29.24 10.63 -3.43
C GLN A 521 -28.96 9.41 -2.56
N LEU A 522 -28.46 9.61 -1.34
CA LEU A 522 -28.23 8.55 -0.37
C LEU A 522 -29.54 7.79 -0.07
N LEU A 523 -30.63 8.54 0.10
CA LEU A 523 -31.98 7.98 0.31
C LEU A 523 -32.52 7.16 -0.88
N LYS A 524 -32.02 7.36 -2.10
CA LYS A 524 -32.46 6.65 -3.32
C LYS A 524 -31.70 5.37 -3.63
N THR A 525 -30.60 5.08 -2.91
CA THR A 525 -29.69 4.00 -3.31
C THR A 525 -30.34 2.63 -3.07
N LYS A 526 -30.73 1.94 -4.14
CA LYS A 526 -31.28 0.56 -4.13
C LYS A 526 -30.19 -0.52 -4.02
N ASP A 527 -30.34 -1.40 -3.03
CA ASP A 527 -30.58 -2.85 -3.08
C ASP A 527 -29.74 -3.79 -3.99
N SER A 528 -28.41 -3.81 -3.81
CA SER A 528 -27.58 -5.01 -4.06
C SER A 528 -26.53 -5.18 -2.97
N GLY A 529 -26.04 -6.42 -2.76
CA GLY A 529 -24.98 -6.72 -1.77
C GLY A 529 -23.72 -5.88 -2.02
N GLN A 530 -23.06 -5.44 -0.96
CA GLN A 530 -21.94 -4.48 -1.07
C GLN A 530 -20.81 -4.99 -1.99
N LEU A 531 -20.41 -6.26 -1.83
CA LEU A 531 -19.34 -6.86 -2.66
C LEU A 531 -19.67 -6.82 -4.16
N GLN A 532 -20.93 -7.11 -4.50
CA GLN A 532 -21.39 -7.06 -5.88
C GLN A 532 -21.39 -5.63 -6.42
N ARG A 533 -21.85 -4.64 -5.64
CA ARG A 533 -21.84 -3.22 -6.03
C ARG A 533 -20.44 -2.72 -6.31
N ASP A 534 -19.48 -3.10 -5.47
CA ASP A 534 -18.11 -2.59 -5.57
C ASP A 534 -17.40 -3.25 -6.74
N LEU A 535 -17.64 -4.55 -6.93
CA LEU A 535 -17.21 -5.26 -8.13
C LEU A 535 -17.79 -4.63 -9.39
N GLU A 536 -19.10 -4.40 -9.46
CA GLU A 536 -19.78 -3.78 -10.61
C GLU A 536 -19.26 -2.36 -10.89
N ARG A 537 -18.96 -1.58 -9.85
CA ARG A 537 -18.39 -0.23 -9.97
C ARG A 537 -16.98 -0.25 -10.57
N LEU A 538 -16.17 -1.23 -10.19
CA LEU A 538 -14.79 -1.37 -10.66
C LEU A 538 -14.71 -2.10 -12.01
N SER A 539 -15.62 -3.03 -12.26
CA SER A 539 -15.66 -3.90 -13.43
C SER A 539 -16.50 -3.34 -14.58
N ARG A 540 -17.03 -2.11 -14.50
CA ARG A 540 -17.86 -1.49 -15.57
C ARG A 540 -17.26 -1.64 -16.96
N ASN A 541 -15.94 -1.80 -17.06
CA ASN A 541 -15.20 -1.95 -18.29
C ASN A 541 -14.33 -3.22 -18.37
N ALA A 542 -14.76 -4.37 -17.83
CA ALA A 542 -14.08 -5.65 -18.05
C ALA A 542 -14.04 -6.02 -19.56
N GLY A 543 -13.06 -5.47 -20.30
CA GLY A 543 -12.91 -5.57 -21.76
C GLY A 543 -12.93 -4.24 -22.54
N LYS A 544 -13.07 -3.07 -21.90
CA LYS A 544 -13.07 -1.72 -22.53
C LYS A 544 -11.95 -0.84 -21.95
N SER A 545 -11.91 0.46 -22.30
CA SER A 545 -11.00 1.45 -21.70
C SER A 545 -11.00 1.34 -20.17
N LEU A 546 -9.82 1.32 -19.54
CA LEU A 546 -9.65 1.12 -18.10
C LEU A 546 -10.59 2.02 -17.29
N THR A 547 -11.25 1.46 -16.28
CA THR A 547 -12.01 2.24 -15.30
C THR A 547 -11.02 3.17 -14.59
N LYS A 548 -11.38 4.45 -14.42
CA LYS A 548 -10.60 5.38 -13.60
C LYS A 548 -11.33 5.67 -12.29
N ILE A 549 -10.59 5.64 -11.19
CA ILE A 549 -11.05 5.99 -9.85
C ILE A 549 -10.09 6.99 -9.24
N TYR A 550 -10.53 7.73 -8.23
CA TYR A 550 -9.63 8.58 -7.46
C TYR A 550 -8.97 7.77 -6.35
N ILE A 551 -7.65 7.78 -6.31
CA ILE A 551 -6.84 7.36 -5.16
C ILE A 551 -6.25 8.63 -4.54
N GLY A 552 -6.82 9.05 -3.43
CA GLY A 552 -6.60 10.38 -2.87
C GLY A 552 -7.16 11.44 -3.80
N GLU A 553 -6.30 12.31 -4.32
CA GLU A 553 -6.66 13.34 -5.30
C GLU A 553 -6.33 12.96 -6.75
N VAL A 554 -5.70 11.80 -6.97
CA VAL A 554 -5.15 11.41 -8.28
C VAL A 554 -6.08 10.46 -9.00
N ASN A 555 -6.42 10.80 -10.24
CA ASN A 555 -7.28 10.01 -11.10
C ASN A 555 -6.50 8.82 -11.69
N THR A 556 -6.67 7.65 -11.10
CA THR A 556 -5.86 6.45 -11.34
C THR A 556 -6.62 5.45 -12.20
N ALA A 557 -5.99 4.96 -13.27
CA ALA A 557 -6.51 3.84 -14.04
C ALA A 557 -6.38 2.54 -13.25
N VAL A 558 -7.45 1.77 -13.16
CA VAL A 558 -7.47 0.51 -12.41
C VAL A 558 -7.83 -0.68 -13.28
N ARG A 559 -7.27 -1.83 -12.93
CA ARG A 559 -7.61 -3.13 -13.52
C ARG A 559 -8.03 -4.08 -12.40
N ILE A 560 -9.17 -4.74 -12.59
CA ILE A 560 -9.72 -5.73 -11.68
C ILE A 560 -10.06 -7.00 -12.46
N SER A 561 -9.89 -8.16 -11.83
CA SER A 561 -10.32 -9.44 -12.40
C SER A 561 -11.45 -10.01 -11.52
N PRO A 562 -12.72 -9.95 -11.97
CA PRO A 562 -13.86 -10.38 -11.15
C PRO A 562 -13.74 -11.80 -10.57
N THR A 563 -13.06 -12.71 -11.29
CA THR A 563 -12.87 -14.10 -10.89
C THR A 563 -11.60 -14.35 -10.06
N ASN A 564 -10.64 -13.42 -10.09
CA ASN A 564 -9.36 -13.58 -9.38
C ASN A 564 -9.19 -12.62 -8.20
N THR A 565 -9.99 -11.56 -8.11
CA THR A 565 -9.97 -10.64 -6.98
C THR A 565 -10.52 -11.33 -5.74
N LYS A 566 -9.73 -11.29 -4.66
CA LYS A 566 -10.10 -11.83 -3.36
C LYS A 566 -10.83 -10.76 -2.53
N PHE A 567 -11.80 -11.17 -1.73
CA PHE A 567 -12.53 -10.29 -0.82
C PHE A 567 -12.18 -10.65 0.62
N PHE A 568 -11.80 -9.65 1.40
CA PHE A 568 -11.53 -9.78 2.81
C PHE A 568 -12.62 -9.08 3.62
N GLY A 569 -13.33 -9.85 4.45
CA GLY A 569 -14.17 -9.27 5.49
C GLY A 569 -13.31 -8.91 6.70
N ILE A 570 -13.10 -7.63 6.95
CA ILE A 570 -12.42 -7.17 8.16
C ILE A 570 -13.38 -7.15 9.33
N LEU A 571 -13.03 -7.84 10.40
CA LEU A 571 -13.87 -8.02 11.59
C LEU A 571 -13.07 -7.76 12.87
N PRO A 572 -13.70 -7.38 13.99
CA PRO A 572 -13.04 -7.44 15.29
C PRO A 572 -12.93 -8.89 15.78
N GLN A 573 -12.01 -9.13 16.72
CA GLN A 573 -11.93 -10.41 17.42
C GLN A 573 -13.25 -10.73 18.16
N GLY A 574 -13.56 -12.03 18.30
CA GLY A 574 -14.74 -12.52 19.01
C GLY A 574 -16.04 -12.59 18.18
N ILE A 575 -15.97 -12.36 16.87
CA ILE A 575 -17.08 -12.59 15.92
C ILE A 575 -17.00 -14.03 15.38
N ARG A 576 -18.14 -14.71 15.26
CA ARG A 576 -18.23 -16.03 14.61
C ARG A 576 -18.24 -15.86 13.09
N ILE A 577 -17.21 -16.39 12.43
CA ILE A 577 -16.87 -16.09 11.03
C ILE A 577 -17.44 -17.08 10.03
N SER A 578 -17.62 -18.33 10.43
CA SER A 578 -18.04 -19.44 9.56
C SER A 578 -19.31 -19.14 8.75
N LEU A 579 -20.27 -18.40 9.32
CA LEU A 579 -21.51 -18.03 8.65
C LEU A 579 -21.31 -16.99 7.54
N VAL A 580 -20.43 -16.01 7.76
CA VAL A 580 -20.16 -14.94 6.80
C VAL A 580 -19.43 -15.51 5.59
N GLU A 581 -18.44 -16.36 5.85
CA GLU A 581 -17.70 -17.02 4.77
C GLU A 581 -18.59 -17.94 3.93
N ALA A 582 -19.48 -18.71 4.56
CA ALA A 582 -20.39 -19.60 3.85
C ALA A 582 -21.33 -18.83 2.91
N GLU A 583 -21.92 -17.72 3.36
CA GLU A 583 -22.80 -16.88 2.54
C GLU A 583 -22.03 -16.24 1.36
N ALA A 584 -20.81 -15.72 1.59
CA ALA A 584 -20.03 -15.09 0.53
C ALA A 584 -19.48 -16.09 -0.51
N LYS A 585 -19.04 -17.27 -0.05
CA LYS A 585 -18.60 -18.36 -0.93
C LYS A 585 -19.77 -18.95 -1.74
N ALA A 586 -20.97 -19.04 -1.15
CA ALA A 586 -22.18 -19.46 -1.86
C ALA A 586 -22.58 -18.48 -2.99
N ALA A 587 -22.26 -17.19 -2.84
CA ALA A 587 -22.44 -16.18 -3.88
C ALA A 587 -21.32 -16.20 -4.95
N GLY A 588 -20.35 -17.12 -4.86
CA GLY A 588 -19.28 -17.30 -5.86
C GLY A 588 -18.04 -16.42 -5.63
N PHE A 589 -17.97 -15.67 -4.53
CA PHE A 589 -16.81 -14.83 -4.23
C PHE A 589 -15.67 -15.61 -3.58
N LYS A 590 -14.42 -15.27 -3.94
CA LYS A 590 -13.22 -15.72 -3.21
C LYS A 590 -13.11 -14.91 -1.92
N PHE A 591 -13.83 -15.34 -0.87
CA PHE A 591 -13.95 -14.60 0.38
C PHE A 591 -13.20 -15.26 1.55
N GLU A 592 -12.55 -14.43 2.37
CA GLU A 592 -11.93 -14.79 3.64
C GLU A 592 -12.19 -13.70 4.68
N ALA A 593 -12.24 -14.06 5.97
CA ALA A 593 -12.24 -13.06 7.03
C ALA A 593 -10.84 -12.82 7.59
N LEU A 594 -10.55 -11.58 7.93
CA LEU A 594 -9.32 -11.18 8.62
C LEU A 594 -9.72 -10.37 9.86
N ALA A 595 -9.22 -10.75 11.03
CA ALA A 595 -9.50 -9.98 12.23
C ALA A 595 -8.47 -8.88 12.45
N VAL A 596 -8.90 -7.74 13.00
CA VAL A 596 -8.00 -6.76 13.60
C VAL A 596 -7.77 -7.11 15.08
N PRO A 597 -6.63 -6.74 15.67
CA PRO A 597 -6.29 -7.05 17.08
C PRO A 597 -7.04 -6.15 18.07
N MET A 598 -8.37 -6.15 17.99
CA MET A 598 -9.28 -5.51 18.93
C MET A 598 -10.53 -6.37 19.09
N HIS A 599 -10.87 -6.71 20.33
CA HIS A 599 -12.07 -7.47 20.63
C HIS A 599 -13.33 -6.65 20.41
N LYS A 600 -14.42 -7.29 19.96
CA LYS A 600 -15.70 -6.61 19.66
C LYS A 600 -16.26 -5.81 20.83
N THR A 601 -15.98 -6.22 22.08
CA THR A 601 -16.41 -5.51 23.29
C THR A 601 -15.69 -4.17 23.42
N ASP A 602 -14.39 -4.17 23.17
CA ASP A 602 -13.54 -2.99 23.30
C ASP A 602 -13.81 -2.04 22.13
N LEU A 603 -14.00 -2.57 20.92
CA LEU A 603 -14.45 -1.80 19.77
C LEU A 603 -15.77 -1.06 20.08
N ALA A 604 -16.73 -1.75 20.70
CA ALA A 604 -17.99 -1.15 21.10
C ALA A 604 -17.84 -0.14 22.24
N ALA A 605 -16.96 -0.38 23.20
CA ALA A 605 -16.67 0.53 24.30
C ALA A 605 -16.03 1.83 23.80
N VAL A 606 -14.99 1.73 22.98
CA VAL A 606 -14.34 2.88 22.35
C VAL A 606 -15.32 3.67 21.50
N ALA A 607 -16.12 2.99 20.68
CA ALA A 607 -17.09 3.69 19.85
C ALA A 607 -18.11 4.49 20.66
N LYS A 608 -18.61 3.93 21.79
CA LYS A 608 -19.50 4.65 22.71
C LYS A 608 -18.82 5.85 23.36
N GLU A 609 -17.54 5.72 23.73
CA GLU A 609 -16.74 6.81 24.31
C GLU A 609 -16.52 7.96 23.31
N LEU A 610 -16.47 7.64 22.01
CA LEU A 610 -16.32 8.64 20.94
C LEU A 610 -17.64 9.37 20.58
N VAL A 611 -18.82 8.80 20.87
CA VAL A 611 -20.11 9.40 20.48
C VAL A 611 -20.28 10.85 20.94
N PRO A 612 -20.05 11.22 22.22
CA PRO A 612 -20.25 12.60 22.67
C PRO A 612 -19.35 13.60 21.93
N HIS A 613 -18.12 13.20 21.62
CA HIS A 613 -17.17 14.00 20.85
C HIS A 613 -17.60 14.14 19.39
N ALA A 614 -18.11 13.06 18.79
CA ALA A 614 -18.65 13.08 17.43
C ALA A 614 -19.89 13.99 17.33
N THR A 615 -20.78 13.95 18.31
CA THR A 615 -21.93 14.86 18.41
C THR A 615 -21.47 16.32 18.42
N GLN A 616 -20.49 16.65 19.28
CA GLN A 616 -19.95 18.02 19.38
C GLN A 616 -19.27 18.46 18.08
N MET A 617 -18.54 17.57 17.41
CA MET A 617 -17.85 17.88 16.15
C MET A 617 -18.84 18.17 15.03
N VAL A 618 -19.93 17.42 14.94
CA VAL A 618 -20.98 17.63 13.94
C VAL A 618 -21.81 18.89 14.25
N SER A 619 -22.05 19.20 15.53
CA SER A 619 -22.87 20.36 15.93
C SER A 619 -22.12 21.70 15.91
N LYS A 620 -20.80 21.71 16.15
CA LYS A 620 -19.96 22.93 16.10
C LYS A 620 -19.57 23.38 14.68
N ALA A 621 -19.81 22.55 13.67
CA ALA A 621 -19.36 22.86 12.31
C ALA A 621 -20.27 23.92 11.65
N PRO A 622 -19.69 24.91 10.95
CA PRO A 622 -20.37 26.14 10.51
C PRO A 622 -21.55 25.90 9.57
#